data_AF-A0A1V6JUW7-F1
#
_entry.id   AF-A0A1V6JUW7-F1
#
_cell.length_a   1.000
_cell.length_b   1.000
_cell.length_c   1.000
_cell.angle_alpha   90.00
_cell.angle_beta   90.00
_cell.angle_gamma   90.00
#
_symmetry.space_group_name_H-M   'P 1'
#
loop_
_entity.id
_entity.type
_entity.pdbx_description
1 polymer ?
#
loop_
_entity_poly.entity_id
_entity_poly.type
_entity_poly.pdbx_seq_one_letter_code
_entity_poly.pdbx_strand_id
1 'polypeptide(L)'
;MVVVGPDLRYAVPVVGGHHGANDLARELARLGIEPVITTATETRGRESVEGIAARSGCDIVNRDSTRAVNAAVLDADVPLYAIAGPGIVVAGPGVSFLVRKGEYVVGVGCRKDVPAADVTRAVSEAFREAGVAPAEVLVYATTEKKRGEAGLLAAVADLGGNLVFLDDETLNAEEAPSPSRASLIGLAGVAEPAALAVSKRKELVFAKQTYGSVTVAIAR
;
A
#
# COMPACT_ATOMS: atom_id res chain seq x y z
N MET A 1 -4.47 16.59 -21.07
CA MET A 1 -4.76 16.87 -22.50
C MET A 1 -3.47 17.18 -23.21
N VAL A 2 -3.20 16.46 -24.31
CA VAL A 2 -2.03 16.65 -25.17
C VAL A 2 -2.53 17.04 -26.56
N VAL A 3 -1.96 18.10 -27.12
CA VAL A 3 -2.23 18.53 -28.49
C VAL A 3 -1.15 17.94 -29.38
N VAL A 4 -1.56 17.31 -30.48
CA VAL A 4 -0.66 16.76 -31.49
C VAL A 4 -0.92 17.50 -32.80
N GLY A 5 0.15 17.99 -33.42
CA GLY A 5 0.06 18.64 -34.74
C GLY A 5 -0.38 17.66 -35.83
N PRO A 6 -1.04 18.11 -36.90
CA PRO A 6 -1.46 17.24 -38.01
C PRO A 6 -0.26 16.65 -38.79
N ASP A 7 0.93 17.24 -38.66
CA ASP A 7 2.19 16.71 -39.19
C ASP A 7 2.81 15.62 -38.30
N LEU A 8 2.16 15.30 -37.16
CA LEU A 8 2.60 14.35 -36.14
C LEU A 8 4.03 14.59 -35.64
N ARG A 9 4.52 15.83 -35.76
CA ARG A 9 5.90 16.14 -35.40
C ARG A 9 6.06 16.34 -33.91
N TYR A 10 5.09 17.00 -33.28
CA TYR A 10 5.16 17.38 -31.87
C TYR A 10 3.92 16.98 -31.08
N ALA A 11 4.15 16.54 -29.84
CA ALA A 11 3.12 16.32 -28.82
C ALA A 11 3.32 17.32 -27.67
N VAL A 12 2.37 18.25 -27.50
CA VAL A 12 2.46 19.35 -26.54
C VAL A 12 1.40 19.16 -25.45
N PRO A 13 1.77 18.85 -24.20
CA PRO A 13 0.83 18.88 -23.08
C PRO A 13 0.35 20.31 -22.83
N VAL A 14 -0.96 20.55 -22.90
CA VAL A 14 -1.53 21.90 -22.71
C VAL A 14 -2.21 22.04 -21.35
N VAL A 15 -2.82 20.96 -20.84
CA VAL A 15 -3.49 20.94 -19.53
C VAL A 15 -3.24 19.61 -18.84
N GLY A 16 -3.00 19.64 -17.53
CA GLY A 16 -2.90 18.44 -16.71
C GLY A 16 -1.52 17.77 -16.76
N GLY A 17 -0.43 18.55 -16.84
CA GLY A 17 0.93 18.02 -16.83
C GLY A 17 1.20 17.09 -15.63
N HIS A 18 0.70 17.45 -14.45
CA HIS A 18 0.75 16.64 -13.21
C HIS A 18 -0.35 15.57 -13.08
N HIS A 19 -1.24 15.47 -14.07
CA HIS A 19 -2.35 14.52 -14.09
C HIS A 19 -2.27 13.63 -15.34
N GLY A 20 -1.06 13.28 -15.76
CA GLY A 20 -0.80 12.29 -16.82
C GLY A 20 -0.69 12.85 -18.24
N ALA A 21 -0.86 14.17 -18.47
CA ALA A 21 -0.68 14.72 -19.81
C ALA A 21 0.79 14.67 -20.27
N ASN A 22 1.75 14.85 -19.35
CA ASN A 22 3.16 14.71 -19.68
C ASN A 22 3.52 13.26 -20.02
N ASP A 23 2.99 12.31 -19.26
CA ASP A 23 3.22 10.88 -19.50
C ASP A 23 2.65 10.46 -20.84
N LEU A 24 1.43 10.89 -21.17
CA LEU A 24 0.81 10.65 -22.47
C LEU A 24 1.66 11.23 -23.63
N ALA A 25 2.23 12.42 -23.47
CA ALA A 25 3.13 12.98 -24.49
C ALA A 25 4.41 12.14 -24.65
N ARG A 26 4.99 11.62 -23.55
CA ARG A 26 6.15 10.71 -23.62
C ARG A 26 5.80 9.37 -24.25
N GLU A 27 4.60 8.85 -24.02
CA GLU A 27 4.17 7.61 -24.66
C GLU A 27 4.04 7.77 -26.18
N LEU A 28 3.56 8.93 -26.64
CA LEU A 28 3.49 9.26 -28.06
C LEU A 28 4.88 9.36 -28.73
N ALA A 29 5.95 9.57 -27.96
CA ALA A 29 7.32 9.51 -28.47
C ALA A 29 7.69 8.14 -29.07
N ARG A 30 7.06 7.06 -28.59
CA ARG A 30 7.23 5.72 -29.17
C ARG A 30 6.72 5.64 -30.62
N LEU A 31 5.87 6.56 -31.04
CA LEU A 31 5.35 6.69 -32.39
C LEU A 31 6.18 7.65 -33.26
N GLY A 32 7.33 8.12 -32.77
CA GLY A 32 8.18 9.09 -33.47
C GLY A 32 7.72 10.54 -33.36
N ILE A 33 6.73 10.83 -32.50
CA ILE A 33 6.20 12.17 -32.25
C ILE A 33 7.00 12.83 -31.12
N GLU A 34 7.67 13.94 -31.38
CA GLU A 34 8.57 14.56 -30.40
C GLU A 34 7.79 15.25 -29.26
N PRO A 35 7.95 14.83 -27.99
CA PRO A 35 7.26 15.45 -26.88
C PRO A 35 7.89 16.80 -26.52
N VAL A 36 7.09 17.87 -26.50
CA VAL A 36 7.52 19.21 -26.11
C VAL A 36 6.95 19.54 -24.73
N ILE A 37 7.65 19.09 -23.69
CA ILE A 37 7.24 19.26 -22.29
C ILE A 37 7.89 20.53 -21.74
N THR A 38 7.07 21.53 -21.42
CA THR A 38 7.51 22.85 -20.94
C THR A 38 7.27 23.08 -19.46
N THR A 39 6.73 22.08 -18.75
CA THR A 39 6.47 22.19 -17.31
C THR A 39 7.78 22.32 -16.54
N ALA A 40 7.88 23.36 -15.70
CA ALA A 40 9.10 23.79 -15.02
C ALA A 40 9.77 22.72 -14.12
N THR A 41 9.00 21.74 -13.64
CA THR A 41 9.47 20.56 -12.90
C THR A 41 10.35 19.65 -13.76
N GLU A 42 10.04 19.50 -15.05
CA GLU A 42 10.73 18.53 -15.92
C GLU A 42 12.02 19.09 -16.54
N THR A 43 12.05 20.38 -16.90
CA THR A 43 13.25 21.01 -17.47
C THR A 43 14.43 21.03 -16.50
N ARG A 44 14.19 20.78 -15.21
CA ARG A 44 15.20 20.72 -14.14
C ARG A 44 15.42 19.31 -13.58
N GLY A 45 14.72 18.29 -14.07
CA GLY A 45 14.78 16.92 -13.54
C GLY A 45 14.25 16.77 -12.11
N ARG A 46 13.33 17.65 -11.69
CA ARG A 46 12.83 17.72 -10.31
C ARG A 46 11.38 17.27 -10.25
N GLU A 47 11.17 16.13 -9.62
CA GLU A 47 9.88 15.46 -9.56
C GLU A 47 8.91 16.13 -8.56
N SER A 48 7.62 16.19 -8.90
CA SER A 48 6.59 16.73 -8.02
C SER A 48 6.21 15.76 -6.90
N VAL A 49 5.56 16.26 -5.85
CA VAL A 49 5.07 15.42 -4.73
C VAL A 49 4.14 14.31 -5.24
N GLU A 50 3.30 14.58 -6.24
CA GLU A 50 2.41 13.60 -6.87
C GLU A 50 3.17 12.53 -7.63
N GLY A 51 4.23 12.91 -8.35
CA GLY A 51 5.12 11.95 -9.02
C GLY A 51 5.79 11.02 -8.01
N ILE A 52 6.36 11.61 -6.94
CA ILE A 52 6.97 10.87 -5.84
C ILE A 52 5.95 9.91 -5.21
N ALA A 53 4.72 10.36 -4.95
CA ALA A 53 3.66 9.54 -4.38
C ALA A 53 3.26 8.39 -5.32
N ALA A 54 3.12 8.66 -6.61
CA ALA A 54 2.77 7.66 -7.61
C ALA A 54 3.84 6.57 -7.71
N ARG A 55 5.12 6.92 -7.89
CA ARG A 55 6.19 5.92 -8.00
C ARG A 55 6.46 5.16 -6.71
N SER A 56 6.21 5.78 -5.56
CA SER A 56 6.43 5.17 -4.24
C SER A 56 5.23 4.35 -3.76
N GLY A 57 4.14 4.31 -4.55
CA GLY A 57 2.90 3.65 -4.16
C GLY A 57 2.30 4.26 -2.90
N CYS A 58 2.21 5.59 -2.83
CA CYS A 58 1.71 6.32 -1.66
C CYS A 58 0.48 7.18 -1.98
N ASP A 59 -0.32 7.43 -0.95
CA ASP A 59 -1.35 8.46 -0.88
C ASP A 59 -0.81 9.69 -0.17
N ILE A 60 -1.15 10.87 -0.69
CA ILE A 60 -0.83 12.14 -0.06
C ILE A 60 -1.94 12.46 0.94
N VAL A 61 -1.59 12.55 2.22
CA VAL A 61 -2.54 12.77 3.33
C VAL A 61 -3.02 14.22 3.36
N ASN A 62 -2.10 15.17 3.30
CA ASN A 62 -2.38 16.61 3.38
C ASN A 62 -2.19 17.29 2.03
N ARG A 63 -3.09 17.02 1.07
CA ARG A 63 -2.95 17.45 -0.34
C ARG A 63 -2.67 18.95 -0.53
N ASP A 64 -3.18 19.83 0.33
CA ASP A 64 -2.94 21.27 0.21
C ASP A 64 -1.45 21.66 0.34
N SER A 65 -0.67 20.87 1.07
CA SER A 65 0.78 21.09 1.25
C SER A 65 1.57 20.95 -0.07
N THR A 66 1.06 20.17 -1.02
CA THR A 66 1.73 19.89 -2.30
C THR A 66 2.05 21.16 -3.06
N ARG A 67 1.23 22.20 -2.96
CA ARG A 67 1.46 23.49 -3.63
C ARG A 67 2.74 24.15 -3.15
N ALA A 68 2.92 24.24 -1.84
CA ALA A 68 4.09 24.87 -1.24
C ALA A 68 5.36 24.05 -1.51
N VAL A 69 5.27 22.72 -1.40
CA VAL A 69 6.40 21.82 -1.67
C VAL A 69 6.78 21.84 -3.14
N ASN A 70 5.82 21.73 -4.06
CA ASN A 70 6.09 21.78 -5.50
C ASN A 70 6.67 23.14 -5.92
N ALA A 71 6.23 24.25 -5.32
CA ALA A 71 6.87 25.55 -5.53
C ALA A 71 8.34 25.54 -5.06
N ALA A 72 8.62 25.01 -3.86
CA ALA A 72 9.98 24.89 -3.36
C ALA A 72 10.87 23.97 -4.22
N VAL A 73 10.32 22.88 -4.76
CA VAL A 73 11.02 21.97 -5.68
C VAL A 73 11.48 22.69 -6.96
N LEU A 74 10.72 23.68 -7.44
CA LEU A 74 11.16 24.47 -8.61
C LEU A 74 12.45 25.24 -8.34
N ASP A 75 12.64 25.73 -7.11
CA ASP A 75 13.75 26.60 -6.74
C ASP A 75 14.93 25.82 -6.16
N ALA A 76 14.68 24.82 -5.33
CA ALA A 76 15.70 24.03 -4.64
C ALA A 76 15.48 22.51 -4.75
N ASP A 77 16.49 21.73 -4.35
CA ASP A 77 16.31 20.30 -4.10
C ASP A 77 15.65 20.12 -2.72
N VAL A 78 14.47 19.50 -2.71
CA VAL A 78 13.69 19.32 -1.49
C VAL A 78 13.88 17.88 -1.00
N PRO A 79 14.35 17.67 0.25
CA PRO A 79 14.65 16.33 0.74
C PRO A 79 13.38 15.49 0.95
N LEU A 80 13.48 14.20 0.59
CA LEU A 80 12.48 13.18 0.90
C LEU A 80 12.94 12.37 2.12
N TYR A 81 12.19 12.45 3.23
CA TYR A 81 12.44 11.66 4.43
C TYR A 81 11.51 10.45 4.49
N ALA A 82 12.08 9.24 4.50
CA ALA A 82 11.34 7.99 4.66
C ALA A 82 11.51 7.45 6.09
N ILE A 83 10.40 7.16 6.76
CA ILE A 83 10.38 6.63 8.13
C ILE A 83 9.80 5.21 8.08
N ALA A 84 10.62 4.20 8.39
CA ALA A 84 10.26 2.78 8.26
C ALA A 84 9.91 2.10 9.59
N GLY A 85 10.28 2.69 10.73
CA GLY A 85 10.10 2.11 12.06
C GLY A 85 9.16 2.92 12.96
N PRO A 86 8.89 2.45 14.18
CA PRO A 86 8.10 3.19 15.15
C PRO A 86 8.80 4.51 15.51
N GLY A 87 8.06 5.61 15.54
CA GLY A 87 8.61 6.93 15.83
C GLY A 87 7.57 8.03 15.90
N ILE A 88 7.98 9.21 16.38
CA ILE A 88 7.17 10.43 16.44
C ILE A 88 7.80 11.44 15.48
N VAL A 89 7.00 12.02 14.58
CA VAL A 89 7.45 13.02 13.61
C VAL A 89 6.81 14.37 13.96
N VAL A 90 7.63 15.40 14.12
CA VAL A 90 7.18 16.80 14.19
C VAL A 90 7.48 17.45 12.84
N ALA A 91 6.46 17.89 12.12
CA ALA A 91 6.61 18.54 10.81
C ALA A 91 5.92 19.91 10.78
N GLY A 92 6.53 20.85 10.05
CA GLY A 92 5.94 22.17 9.79
C GLY A 92 4.89 22.15 8.67
N PRO A 93 4.17 23.26 8.46
CA PRO A 93 3.06 23.35 7.50
C PRO A 93 3.48 23.19 6.02
N GLY A 94 4.77 23.34 5.71
CA GLY A 94 5.34 23.15 4.37
C GLY A 94 5.78 21.72 4.06
N VAL A 95 5.35 20.71 4.81
CA VAL A 95 5.73 19.31 4.61
C VAL A 95 4.55 18.52 4.04
N SER A 96 4.79 17.77 2.96
CA SER A 96 3.82 16.81 2.43
C SER A 96 4.01 15.44 3.07
N PHE A 97 2.92 14.90 3.62
CA PHE A 97 2.88 13.56 4.20
C PHE A 97 2.37 12.55 3.19
N LEU A 98 3.22 11.57 2.89
CA LEU A 98 2.91 10.45 2.03
C LEU A 98 2.82 9.19 2.89
N VAL A 99 1.76 8.43 2.73
CA VAL A 99 1.57 7.12 3.38
C VAL A 99 1.45 6.06 2.31
N ARG A 100 2.03 4.87 2.53
CA ARG A 100 1.90 3.79 1.55
C ARG A 100 0.43 3.48 1.29
N LYS A 101 0.08 3.38 0.01
CA LYS A 101 -1.17 2.79 -0.45
C LYS A 101 -1.13 1.31 -0.13
N GLY A 102 -2.30 0.81 0.24
CA GLY A 102 -2.56 -0.61 0.25
C GLY A 102 -4.04 -0.84 -0.02
N GLU A 103 -4.30 -1.81 -0.88
CA GLU A 103 -5.65 -2.32 -1.16
C GLU A 103 -5.92 -3.54 -0.28
N TYR A 104 -4.90 -4.36 -0.04
CA TYR A 104 -5.08 -5.66 0.59
C TYR A 104 -4.86 -5.64 2.10
N VAL A 105 -5.69 -6.37 2.81
CA VAL A 105 -5.55 -6.69 4.22
C VAL A 105 -5.27 -8.17 4.35
N VAL A 106 -4.25 -8.51 5.14
CA VAL A 106 -3.83 -9.90 5.34
C VAL A 106 -4.23 -10.35 6.73
N GLY A 107 -5.21 -11.23 6.81
CA GLY A 107 -5.60 -11.85 8.06
C GLY A 107 -4.72 -13.07 8.36
N VAL A 108 -4.10 -13.10 9.53
CA VAL A 108 -3.18 -14.16 9.94
C VAL A 108 -3.67 -14.83 11.22
N GLY A 109 -3.93 -16.13 11.14
CA GLY A 109 -4.07 -17.01 12.30
C GLY A 109 -2.85 -17.90 12.43
N CYS A 110 -2.44 -18.24 13.65
CA CYS A 110 -1.37 -19.21 13.85
C CYS A 110 -1.57 -20.01 15.14
N ARG A 111 -0.90 -21.16 15.24
CA ARG A 111 -0.75 -21.85 16.53
C ARG A 111 0.08 -21.01 17.50
N LYS A 112 0.16 -21.44 18.76
CA LYS A 112 1.00 -20.80 19.76
C LYS A 112 2.48 -21.06 19.46
N ASP A 113 3.34 -20.08 19.72
CA ASP A 113 4.81 -20.20 19.68
C ASP A 113 5.35 -20.56 18.29
N VAL A 114 4.68 -20.10 17.22
CA VAL A 114 5.13 -20.34 15.84
C VAL A 114 6.35 -19.46 15.52
N PRO A 115 7.42 -20.00 14.93
CA PRO A 115 8.59 -19.22 14.52
C PRO A 115 8.25 -18.13 13.48
N ALA A 116 8.93 -16.99 13.56
CA ALA A 116 8.74 -15.88 12.61
C ALA A 116 9.00 -16.28 11.15
N ALA A 117 9.99 -17.15 10.93
CA ALA A 117 10.32 -17.68 9.61
C ALA A 117 9.15 -18.47 8.99
N ASP A 118 8.40 -19.23 9.80
CA ASP A 118 7.24 -19.98 9.32
C ASP A 118 6.07 -19.07 8.94
N VAL A 119 5.82 -18.00 9.72
CA VAL A 119 4.81 -16.99 9.39
C VAL A 119 5.20 -16.24 8.12
N THR A 120 6.45 -15.79 8.03
CA THR A 120 6.97 -15.06 6.85
C THR A 120 6.86 -15.91 5.58
N ARG A 121 7.23 -17.19 5.67
CA ARG A 121 7.10 -18.15 4.57
C ARG A 121 5.65 -18.36 4.17
N ALA A 122 4.75 -18.63 5.13
CA ALA A 122 3.33 -18.84 4.86
C ALA A 122 2.68 -17.64 4.18
N VAL A 123 2.97 -16.42 4.64
CA VAL A 123 2.47 -15.19 4.03
C VAL A 123 3.04 -14.99 2.62
N SER A 124 4.34 -15.23 2.43
CA SER A 124 4.98 -15.11 1.12
C SER A 124 4.44 -16.12 0.10
N GLU A 125 4.17 -17.36 0.53
CA GLU A 125 3.51 -18.38 -0.28
C GLU A 125 2.08 -17.95 -0.65
N ALA A 126 1.31 -17.43 0.32
CA ALA A 126 -0.04 -16.92 0.07
C ALA A 126 -0.07 -15.74 -0.92
N PHE A 127 0.89 -14.81 -0.86
CA PHE A 127 1.01 -13.72 -1.83
C PHE A 127 1.26 -14.23 -3.25
N ARG A 128 2.16 -15.21 -3.39
CA ARG A 128 2.47 -15.82 -4.69
C ARG A 128 1.24 -16.52 -5.28
N GLU A 129 0.46 -17.21 -4.45
CA GLU A 129 -0.76 -17.92 -4.90
C GLU A 129 -1.92 -16.97 -5.20
N ALA A 130 -2.08 -15.91 -4.42
CA ALA A 130 -3.10 -14.89 -4.62
C ALA A 130 -2.77 -13.90 -5.75
N GLY A 131 -1.51 -13.86 -6.20
CA GLY A 131 -1.04 -12.85 -7.17
C GLY A 131 -0.98 -11.43 -6.60
N VAL A 132 -0.79 -11.30 -5.28
CA VAL A 132 -0.75 -10.02 -4.56
C VAL A 132 0.70 -9.60 -4.32
N ALA A 133 1.07 -8.37 -4.66
CA ALA A 133 2.40 -7.88 -4.33
C ALA A 133 2.46 -7.41 -2.86
N PRO A 134 3.55 -7.68 -2.11
CA PRO A 134 3.70 -7.21 -0.72
C PRO A 134 3.52 -5.70 -0.55
N ALA A 135 3.88 -4.91 -1.57
CA ALA A 135 3.73 -3.46 -1.57
C ALA A 135 2.28 -2.98 -1.63
N GLU A 136 1.33 -3.85 -2.01
CA GLU A 136 -0.11 -3.54 -2.09
C GLU A 136 -0.84 -3.88 -0.77
N VAL A 137 -0.11 -4.42 0.21
CA VAL A 137 -0.66 -4.76 1.52
C VAL A 137 -0.69 -3.51 2.40
N LEU A 138 -1.90 -3.14 2.82
CA LEU A 138 -2.15 -2.05 3.73
C LEU A 138 -1.73 -2.41 5.16
N VAL A 139 -2.18 -3.57 5.62
CA VAL A 139 -2.06 -3.97 7.02
C VAL A 139 -2.30 -5.47 7.19
N TYR A 140 -1.70 -6.03 8.24
CA TYR A 140 -1.91 -7.39 8.71
C TYR A 140 -2.86 -7.35 9.91
N ALA A 141 -3.74 -8.34 10.05
CA ALA A 141 -4.73 -8.36 11.11
C ALA A 141 -4.80 -9.74 11.78
N THR A 142 -5.04 -9.77 13.08
CA THR A 142 -5.26 -10.99 13.87
C THR A 142 -6.13 -10.71 15.10
N THR A 143 -6.40 -11.74 15.91
CA THR A 143 -7.12 -11.60 17.19
C THR A 143 -6.24 -11.02 18.30
N GLU A 144 -6.80 -10.23 19.21
CA GLU A 144 -6.13 -9.73 20.42
C GLU A 144 -5.50 -10.84 21.27
N LYS A 145 -6.08 -12.05 21.24
CA LYS A 145 -5.52 -13.22 21.92
C LYS A 145 -4.11 -13.60 21.44
N LYS A 146 -3.66 -13.04 20.31
CA LYS A 146 -2.33 -13.24 19.71
C LYS A 146 -1.33 -12.11 19.98
N ARG A 147 -1.69 -11.13 20.83
CA ARG A 147 -0.83 -9.98 21.17
C ARG A 147 0.53 -10.37 21.76
N GLY A 148 0.64 -11.54 22.40
CA GLY A 148 1.88 -12.06 22.98
C GLY A 148 2.72 -12.97 22.06
N GLU A 149 2.31 -13.20 20.81
CA GLU A 149 3.02 -14.13 19.91
C GLU A 149 4.22 -13.45 19.25
N ALA A 150 5.40 -13.62 19.85
CA ALA A 150 6.63 -13.00 19.38
C ALA A 150 6.97 -13.33 17.92
N GLY A 151 6.72 -14.57 17.47
CA GLY A 151 7.00 -14.97 16.09
C GLY A 151 6.10 -14.28 15.06
N LEU A 152 4.82 -14.04 15.39
CA LEU A 152 3.90 -13.29 14.52
C LEU A 152 4.31 -11.81 14.44
N LEU A 153 4.62 -11.19 15.58
CA LEU A 153 5.08 -9.80 15.65
C LEU A 153 6.37 -9.58 14.85
N ALA A 154 7.36 -10.46 15.05
CA ALA A 154 8.63 -10.38 14.32
C ALA A 154 8.44 -10.59 12.82
N ALA A 155 7.64 -11.57 12.41
CA ALA A 155 7.37 -11.82 10.99
C ALA A 155 6.71 -10.62 10.29
N VAL A 156 5.70 -10.01 10.91
CA VAL A 156 5.04 -8.84 10.32
C VAL A 156 5.99 -7.64 10.24
N ALA A 157 6.88 -7.47 11.23
CA ALA A 157 7.92 -6.45 11.18
C ALA A 157 8.93 -6.72 10.04
N ASP A 158 9.38 -7.98 9.86
CA ASP A 158 10.29 -8.39 8.78
C ASP A 158 9.67 -8.19 7.39
N LEU A 159 8.35 -8.36 7.28
CA LEU A 159 7.56 -8.07 6.08
C LEU A 159 7.32 -6.56 5.86
N GLY A 160 7.80 -5.70 6.77
CA GLY A 160 7.61 -4.25 6.71
C GLY A 160 6.16 -3.81 6.92
N GLY A 161 5.36 -4.65 7.58
CA GLY A 161 3.93 -4.48 7.78
C GLY A 161 3.57 -3.93 9.15
N ASN A 162 2.32 -3.45 9.25
CA ASN A 162 1.69 -3.14 10.53
C ASN A 162 0.75 -4.29 10.92
N LEU A 163 0.76 -4.70 12.19
CA LEU A 163 -0.16 -5.70 12.72
C LEU A 163 -1.24 -5.04 13.59
N VAL A 164 -2.50 -5.26 13.23
CA VAL A 164 -3.67 -4.86 14.01
C VAL A 164 -4.21 -6.06 14.76
N PHE A 165 -4.61 -5.81 16.01
CA PHE A 165 -5.24 -6.79 16.88
C PHE A 165 -6.71 -6.43 17.05
N LEU A 166 -7.58 -7.41 16.83
CA LEU A 166 -9.04 -7.24 16.84
C LEU A 166 -9.65 -8.03 17.98
N ASP A 167 -10.60 -7.41 18.68
CA ASP A 167 -11.34 -8.04 19.77
C ASP A 167 -12.31 -9.12 19.25
N ASP A 168 -12.84 -9.90 20.18
CA ASP A 168 -13.73 -11.01 19.85
C ASP A 168 -15.05 -10.55 19.21
N GLU A 169 -15.56 -9.38 19.61
CA GLU A 169 -16.80 -8.82 19.08
C GLU A 169 -16.64 -8.45 17.60
N THR A 170 -15.56 -7.73 17.28
CA THR A 170 -15.23 -7.33 15.90
C THR A 170 -15.05 -8.54 15.00
N LEU A 171 -14.34 -9.57 15.45
CA LEU A 171 -14.14 -10.78 14.63
C LEU A 171 -15.41 -11.60 14.45
N ASN A 172 -16.26 -11.69 15.48
CA ASN A 172 -17.50 -12.47 15.41
C ASN A 172 -18.63 -11.74 14.68
N ALA A 173 -18.53 -10.42 14.48
CA ALA A 173 -19.45 -9.65 13.65
C ALA A 173 -19.26 -9.90 12.14
N GLU A 174 -18.10 -10.42 11.72
CA GLU A 174 -17.81 -10.69 10.32
C GLU A 174 -18.26 -12.11 9.93
N GLU A 175 -18.97 -12.20 8.80
CA GLU A 175 -19.37 -13.49 8.24
C GLU A 175 -18.18 -14.16 7.54
N ALA A 176 -17.56 -15.12 8.24
CA ALA A 176 -16.51 -15.95 7.66
C ALA A 176 -17.12 -17.03 6.76
N PRO A 177 -16.74 -17.12 5.47
CA PRO A 177 -17.28 -18.14 4.58
C PRO A 177 -16.77 -19.56 4.92
N SER A 178 -15.60 -19.68 5.57
CA SER A 178 -14.98 -20.98 5.81
C SER A 178 -15.00 -21.39 7.30
N PRO A 179 -15.29 -22.67 7.63
CA PRO A 179 -15.34 -23.15 9.02
C PRO A 179 -13.97 -23.13 9.69
N SER A 180 -13.90 -22.78 10.98
CA SER A 180 -12.65 -22.57 11.71
C SER A 180 -12.54 -23.41 12.98
N ARG A 181 -11.29 -23.77 13.35
CA ARG A 181 -10.97 -24.35 14.67
C ARG A 181 -10.91 -23.29 15.79
N ALA A 182 -11.06 -22.01 15.44
CA ALA A 182 -11.05 -20.91 16.39
C ALA A 182 -12.27 -20.91 17.34
N SER A 183 -13.28 -21.74 17.08
CA SER A 183 -14.41 -21.95 17.99
C SER A 183 -13.97 -22.45 19.36
N LEU A 184 -12.85 -23.18 19.44
CA LEU A 184 -12.22 -23.62 20.70
C LEU A 184 -11.80 -22.45 21.60
N ILE A 185 -11.61 -21.26 21.03
CA ILE A 185 -11.28 -20.03 21.74
C ILE A 185 -12.40 -18.99 21.61
N GLY A 186 -13.64 -19.40 21.31
CA GLY A 186 -14.81 -18.52 21.25
C GLY A 186 -14.90 -17.63 20.01
N LEU A 187 -14.22 -17.98 18.92
CA LEU A 187 -14.21 -17.17 17.69
C LEU A 187 -14.78 -17.96 16.50
N ALA A 188 -15.59 -17.30 15.66
CA ALA A 188 -16.07 -17.84 14.40
C ALA A 188 -14.90 -18.11 13.42
N GLY A 189 -13.86 -17.30 13.47
CA GLY A 189 -12.64 -17.43 12.69
C GLY A 189 -11.58 -16.42 13.15
N VAL A 190 -10.37 -16.53 12.59
CA VAL A 190 -9.32 -15.52 12.80
C VAL A 190 -8.90 -14.94 11.46
N ALA A 191 -8.30 -15.73 10.57
CA ALA A 191 -7.74 -15.21 9.32
C ALA A 191 -8.77 -14.47 8.44
N GLU A 192 -9.87 -15.11 8.04
CA GLU A 192 -10.87 -14.44 7.18
C GLU A 192 -11.57 -13.27 7.88
N PRO A 193 -12.12 -13.44 9.11
CA PRO A 193 -12.73 -12.32 9.83
C PRO A 193 -11.78 -11.15 10.05
N ALA A 194 -10.51 -11.40 10.38
CA ALA A 194 -9.55 -10.34 10.61
C ALA A 194 -9.23 -9.58 9.33
N ALA A 195 -9.08 -10.29 8.20
CA ALA A 195 -8.89 -9.66 6.91
C ALA A 195 -10.11 -8.80 6.53
N LEU A 196 -11.31 -9.37 6.65
CA LEU A 196 -12.56 -8.70 6.31
C LEU A 196 -12.83 -7.48 7.22
N ALA A 197 -12.66 -7.61 8.53
CA ALA A 197 -12.89 -6.56 9.52
C ALA A 197 -12.20 -5.23 9.16
N VAL A 198 -10.95 -5.30 8.69
CA VAL A 198 -10.13 -4.11 8.40
C VAL A 198 -10.12 -3.73 6.91
N SER A 199 -10.58 -4.64 6.03
CA SER A 199 -10.66 -4.38 4.59
C SER A 199 -11.65 -3.25 4.25
N LYS A 200 -11.39 -2.54 3.15
CA LYS A 200 -12.19 -1.37 2.73
C LYS A 200 -13.47 -1.81 2.02
N ARG A 201 -13.42 -2.90 1.24
CA ARG A 201 -14.53 -3.37 0.40
C ARG A 201 -15.22 -4.61 0.97
N LYS A 202 -14.71 -5.21 2.04
CA LYS A 202 -15.28 -6.44 2.65
C LYS A 202 -15.32 -7.61 1.67
N GLU A 203 -14.35 -7.69 0.77
CA GLU A 203 -14.27 -8.74 -0.26
C GLU A 203 -13.05 -9.63 -0.03
N LEU A 204 -13.27 -10.95 0.09
CA LEU A 204 -12.18 -11.92 0.10
C LEU A 204 -11.64 -12.12 -1.31
N VAL A 205 -10.34 -11.86 -1.47
CA VAL A 205 -9.62 -12.13 -2.74
C VAL A 205 -8.85 -13.44 -2.67
N PHE A 206 -8.52 -13.88 -1.45
CA PHE A 206 -7.91 -15.17 -1.20
C PHE A 206 -8.55 -15.78 0.06
N ALA A 207 -9.38 -16.80 -0.16
CA ALA A 207 -9.95 -17.59 0.92
C ALA A 207 -8.84 -18.23 1.75
N LYS A 208 -9.11 -18.53 3.03
CA LYS A 208 -8.03 -18.95 3.91
C LYS A 208 -7.34 -20.23 3.43
N GLN A 209 -6.02 -20.23 3.47
CA GLN A 209 -5.19 -21.42 3.30
C GLN A 209 -4.32 -21.63 4.53
N THR A 210 -4.05 -22.89 4.84
CA THR A 210 -3.22 -23.27 5.99
C THR A 210 -1.89 -23.84 5.52
N TYR A 211 -0.81 -23.14 5.89
CA TYR A 211 0.58 -23.47 5.61
C TYR A 211 1.21 -23.96 6.93
N GLY A 212 1.12 -25.26 7.16
CA GLY A 212 1.57 -25.88 8.41
C GLY A 212 0.78 -25.38 9.63
N SER A 213 1.39 -24.53 10.45
CA SER A 213 0.82 -23.98 11.69
C SER A 213 0.23 -22.58 11.53
N VAL A 214 0.30 -22.00 10.32
CA VAL A 214 -0.13 -20.64 9.99
C VAL A 214 -1.26 -20.70 8.97
N THR A 215 -2.29 -19.90 9.18
CA THR A 215 -3.43 -19.75 8.28
C THR A 215 -3.49 -18.32 7.82
N VAL A 216 -3.55 -18.10 6.50
CA VAL A 216 -3.55 -16.77 5.88
C VAL A 216 -4.78 -16.61 5.02
N ALA A 217 -5.43 -15.46 5.11
CA ALA A 217 -6.49 -15.01 4.20
C ALA A 217 -6.20 -13.58 3.74
N ILE A 218 -6.67 -13.20 2.55
CA ILE A 218 -6.46 -11.85 2.00
C ILE A 218 -7.79 -11.28 1.56
N ALA A 219 -8.07 -10.06 1.98
CA ALA A 219 -9.26 -9.29 1.62
C ALA A 219 -8.89 -7.89 1.10
N ARG A 220 -9.84 -7.19 0.49
CA ARG A 220 -9.71 -5.78 0.08
C ARG A 220 -10.95 -4.96 0.41
#